data_AF-A0A3M1SA61-F1
#
_entry.id   AF-A0A3M1SA61-F1
#
_cell.length_a   1.000
_cell.length_b   1.000
_cell.length_c   1.000
_cell.angle_alpha   90.00
_cell.angle_beta   90.00
_cell.angle_gamma   90.00
#
_symmetry.space_group_name_H-M   'P 1'
#
loop_
_entity.id
_entity.type
_entity.pdbx_description
1 polymer ?
#
loop_
_entity_poly.entity_id
_entity_poly.type
_entity_poly.pdbx_seq_one_letter_code
_entity_poly.pdbx_strand_id
1 'polypeptide(L)' 'ARELVQIVRQNVTIDWTVRENVRAHLRRLVKRLLRKYGYPPDKQEKATQTVLEQAELLSAEWAKS' A
#
# COMPACT_ATOMS: atom_id res chain seq x y z
N ALA A 1 23.82 10.23 0.53
CA ALA A 1 22.47 9.65 0.45
C ALA A 1 22.14 9.17 -0.98
N ARG A 2 22.89 8.20 -1.52
CA ARG A 2 22.69 7.68 -2.91
C ARG A 2 22.28 6.20 -2.94
N GLU A 3 22.51 5.49 -1.85
CA GLU A 3 22.33 4.03 -1.75
C GLU A 3 20.83 3.64 -1.73
N LEU A 4 20.01 4.44 -1.03
CA LEU A 4 18.57 4.23 -0.95
C LEU A 4 17.88 4.28 -2.33
N VAL A 5 18.35 5.19 -3.19
CA VAL A 5 17.77 5.42 -4.53
C VAL A 5 18.07 4.25 -5.47
N GLN A 6 19.24 3.60 -5.33
CA GLN A 6 19.60 2.43 -6.13
C GLN A 6 18.78 1.20 -5.75
N ILE A 7 18.55 0.98 -4.46
CA ILE A 7 17.71 -0.12 -3.95
C ILE A 7 16.27 0.03 -4.45
N VAL A 8 15.74 1.25 -4.45
CA VAL A 8 14.38 1.54 -4.95
C VAL A 8 14.30 1.31 -6.46
N ARG A 9 15.28 1.78 -7.25
CA ARG A 9 15.29 1.58 -8.71
C ARG A 9 15.38 0.13 -9.16
N GLN A 10 16.14 -0.71 -8.45
CA GLN A 10 16.26 -2.13 -8.80
C GLN A 10 14.99 -2.95 -8.49
N ASN A 11 14.06 -2.42 -7.69
CA ASN A 11 12.82 -3.12 -7.30
C ASN A 11 11.57 -2.64 -8.05
N VAL A 12 11.69 -1.67 -8.97
CA VAL A 12 10.56 -1.11 -9.75
C VAL A 12 10.22 -1.93 -11.00
N THR A 13 10.91 -3.05 -11.24
CA THR A 13 10.57 -4.01 -12.32
C THR A 13 9.36 -4.91 -11.98
N ILE A 14 8.57 -4.57 -10.96
CA ILE A 14 7.48 -5.40 -10.49
C ILE A 14 6.21 -5.12 -11.29
N ASP A 15 6.09 -5.94 -12.33
CA ASP A 15 4.89 -6.43 -12.98
C ASP A 15 3.54 -5.99 -12.41
N TRP A 16 2.72 -5.47 -13.32
CA TRP A 16 1.35 -5.00 -13.08
C TRP A 16 0.39 -6.09 -12.54
N THR A 17 0.78 -7.37 -12.58
CA THR A 17 0.09 -8.53 -11.98
C THR A 17 0.23 -8.63 -10.46
N VAL A 18 1.13 -7.88 -9.83
CA VAL A 18 1.38 -7.93 -8.37
C VAL A 18 0.45 -6.99 -7.58
N ARG A 19 -0.30 -6.11 -8.27
CA ARG A 19 -1.16 -5.09 -7.65
C ARG A 19 -2.31 -5.67 -6.83
N GLU A 20 -2.94 -6.76 -7.27
CA GLU A 20 -4.03 -7.39 -6.50
C GLU A 20 -3.53 -8.07 -5.22
N ASN A 21 -2.42 -8.80 -5.28
CA ASN A 21 -1.83 -9.45 -4.11
C ASN A 21 -1.36 -8.43 -3.08
N VAL A 22 -0.73 -7.34 -3.53
CA VAL A 22 -0.30 -6.23 -2.67
C VAL A 22 -1.51 -5.50 -2.08
N ARG A 23 -2.57 -5.23 -2.86
CA ARG A 23 -3.81 -4.62 -2.38
C ARG A 23 -4.49 -5.50 -1.32
N ALA A 24 -4.57 -6.81 -1.55
CA ALA A 24 -5.15 -7.77 -0.60
C ALA A 24 -4.33 -7.87 0.70
N HIS A 25 -2.99 -7.80 0.60
CA HIS A 25 -2.11 -7.78 1.75
C HIS A 25 -2.25 -6.49 2.58
N LEU A 26 -2.21 -5.32 1.92
CA LEU A 26 -2.42 -4.01 2.54
C LEU A 26 -3.79 -3.92 3.23
N ARG A 27 -4.86 -4.38 2.57
CA ARG A 27 -6.21 -4.42 3.16
C ARG A 27 -6.24 -5.22 4.47
N ARG A 28 -5.53 -6.35 4.54
CA ARG A 28 -5.41 -7.15 5.78
C ARG A 28 -4.64 -6.43 6.88
N LEU A 29 -3.52 -5.79 6.55
CA LEU A 29 -2.72 -5.04 7.52
C LEU A 29 -3.48 -3.86 8.10
N VAL A 30 -4.13 -3.05 7.26
CA VAL A 30 -4.88 -1.86 7.69
C VAL A 30 -6.06 -2.26 8.58
N LYS A 31 -6.83 -3.29 8.21
CA LYS A 31 -7.89 -3.83 9.07
C LYS A 31 -7.37 -4.31 10.43
N ARG A 32 -6.22 -4.98 10.47
CA ARG A 32 -5.59 -5.43 11.72
C ARG A 32 -5.18 -4.24 12.59
N LEU A 33 -4.62 -3.20 11.99
CA LEU A 33 -4.17 -2.00 12.69
C LEU A 33 -5.35 -1.23 13.28
N LEU A 34 -6.41 -1.01 12.50
CA LEU A 34 -7.62 -0.32 12.95
C LEU A 34 -8.29 -1.07 14.12
N ARG A 35 -8.37 -2.41 14.06
CA ARG A 35 -8.85 -3.23 15.18
C ARG A 35 -8.00 -3.06 16.43
N LYS A 36 -6.67 -3.02 16.30
CA LYS A 36 -5.75 -2.82 17.42
C LYS A 36 -5.96 -1.47 18.12
N TYR A 37 -6.35 -0.44 17.37
CA TYR A 37 -6.64 0.91 17.91
C TYR A 37 -8.11 1.11 18.31
N GLY A 38 -8.94 0.05 18.31
CA GLY A 38 -10.33 0.15 18.75
C GLY A 38 -11.25 0.89 17.76
N TYR A 39 -10.88 1.00 16.48
CA TYR A 39 -11.75 1.61 15.48
C TYR A 39 -13.04 0.79 15.31
N PRO A 40 -14.21 1.44 15.32
CA PRO A 40 -15.46 0.72 15.17
C PRO A 40 -15.61 0.20 13.72
N PRO A 41 -16.19 -1.01 13.55
CA PRO A 41 -16.16 -1.75 12.28
C PRO A 41 -16.84 -1.02 11.12
N ASP A 42 -17.82 -0.16 11.40
CA ASP A 42 -18.49 0.74 10.46
C ASP A 42 -17.52 1.75 9.81
N LYS A 43 -16.52 2.23 10.57
CA LYS A 43 -15.51 3.21 10.09
C LYS A 43 -14.26 2.54 9.52
N GLN A 44 -14.06 1.25 9.78
CA GLN A 44 -12.88 0.52 9.31
C GLN A 44 -12.81 0.46 7.79
N GLU A 45 -13.95 0.25 7.12
CA GLU A 45 -13.99 0.08 5.68
C GLU A 45 -13.60 1.36 4.94
N LYS A 46 -14.18 2.50 5.33
CA LYS A 46 -13.86 3.81 4.77
C LYS A 46 -12.38 4.17 4.97
N ALA A 47 -11.85 3.99 6.19
CA ALA A 47 -10.44 4.24 6.48
C ALA A 47 -9.52 3.31 5.66
N THR A 48 -9.90 2.04 5.50
CA THR A 48 -9.13 1.09 4.68
C THR A 48 -9.11 1.50 3.21
N GLN A 49 -10.24 1.97 2.66
CA GLN A 49 -10.32 2.39 1.27
C GLN A 49 -9.46 3.63 1.00
N THR A 50 -9.49 4.64 1.88
CA THR A 50 -8.64 5.82 1.75
C THR A 50 -7.15 5.47 1.76
N VAL A 51 -6.72 4.54 2.62
CA VAL A 51 -5.31 4.11 2.68
C VAL A 51 -4.90 3.36 1.41
N LEU A 52 -5.81 2.56 0.82
CA LEU A 52 -5.55 1.86 -0.45
C LEU A 52 -5.45 2.84 -1.63
N GLU A 53 -6.33 3.83 -1.72
CA GLU A 53 -6.28 4.88 -2.75
C GLU A 53 -4.97 5.68 -2.68
N GLN A 54 -4.54 6.05 -1.47
CA GLN A 54 -3.26 6.73 -1.26
C GLN A 54 -2.07 5.85 -1.66
N ALA A 55 -2.09 4.56 -1.31
CA ALA A 55 -1.06 3.62 -1.70
C ALA A 55 -1.01 3.40 -3.23
N GLU A 56 -2.16 3.44 -3.92
CA GLU A 56 -2.25 3.32 -5.37
C GLU A 56 -1.70 4.53 -6.11
N LEU A 57 -1.96 5.74 -5.60
CA LEU A 57 -1.40 6.99 -6.10
C LEU A 57 0.12 7.00 -5.96
N LEU A 58 0.64 6.62 -4.78
CA LEU A 58 2.07 6.49 -4.52
C LEU A 58 2.71 5.39 -5.39
N SER A 59 2.02 4.27 -5.61
CA SER A 59 2.50 3.18 -6.46
C SER A 59 2.61 3.59 -7.93
N ALA A 60 1.74 4.47 -8.44
CA ALA A 60 1.85 5.01 -9.80
C ALA A 60 3.05 5.95 -9.96
N GLU A 61 3.45 6.64 -8.89
CA GLU A 61 4.66 7.47 -8.84
C GLU A 61 5.92 6.60 -8.82
N TRP A 62 5.88 5.46 -8.10
CA TRP A 62 7.00 4.52 -8.01
C TRP A 62 7.19 3.70 -9.30
N ALA A 63 6.11 3.35 -10.00
CA ALA A 63 6.17 2.61 -11.26
C ALA A 63 6.71 3.43 -12.46
N LYS A 64 6.77 4.76 -12.34
CA LYS A 64 7.31 5.67 -13.38
C LYS A 64 8.82 5.92 -13.25
N SER A 65 9.50 5.32 -12.27
CA SER A 65 10.89 5.64 -11.89
C SER A 65 11.94 4.59 -12.26
#